data_AF-F3KDG8-F1
#
_entry.id   AF-F3KDG8-F1
#
_cell.length_a   1.000
_cell.length_b   1.000
_cell.length_c   1.000
_cell.angle_alpha   90.00
_cell.angle_beta   90.00
_cell.angle_gamma   90.00
#
_symmetry.space_group_name_H-M   'P 1'
#
loop_
_entity.id
_entity.type
_entity.pdbx_description
1 polymer ?
#
loop_
_entity_poly.entity_id
_entity_poly.type
_entity_poly.pdbx_seq_one_letter_code
_entity_poly.pdbx_strand_id
1 'polypeptide(L)'
;MKTHTQNTLQEIGFQLDRNLFPSVYNGGIVKPSDTTVATSTLGEDINNDSQRQRRPETRSWQGASGWQRPTYRPWSPDRTAPLISSSLQTKYEAELAAVKVAYPNTTIWHQAGGMWLLTESSVLSGLEKKATFLTAIPYSLTSTVKSWGFWTTPVSTEWIGPRHTNFPDGSICAFEPKDKTWGSGDSVVKLLDLYSLWALRHEHLRVFGRWPGYQSVHHPYERLSELKDDEFCGCANSKTLYSNCCKKYDLARNQIADAIEFQLMFAGEKPRKPPQVITNFIHAREVVPFINALLS
;
A
#
# COMPACT_ATOMS: atom_id res chain seq x y z
N MET A 1 17.04 18.07 -0.64
CA MET A 1 17.42 16.67 -0.93
C MET A 1 18.75 16.67 -1.67
N LYS A 2 19.71 15.83 -1.27
CA LYS A 2 21.04 15.74 -1.91
C LYS A 2 20.92 15.10 -3.31
N THR A 3 21.76 15.52 -4.26
CA THR A 3 21.76 15.03 -5.66
C THR A 3 21.84 13.52 -5.76
N HIS A 4 22.69 12.87 -4.96
CA HIS A 4 22.80 11.41 -4.96
C HIS A 4 21.48 10.73 -4.54
N THR A 5 20.83 11.22 -3.48
CA THR A 5 19.52 10.70 -3.02
C THR A 5 18.45 10.87 -4.10
N GLN A 6 18.42 12.03 -4.78
CA GLN A 6 17.48 12.25 -5.88
C GLN A 6 17.71 11.29 -7.06
N ASN A 7 18.97 11.07 -7.44
CA ASN A 7 19.32 10.14 -8.52
C ASN A 7 18.92 8.70 -8.16
N THR A 8 19.17 8.27 -6.93
CA THR A 8 18.74 6.93 -6.46
C THR A 8 17.23 6.79 -6.47
N LEU A 9 16.49 7.82 -6.03
CA LEU A 9 15.03 7.82 -6.10
C LEU A 9 14.53 7.70 -7.54
N GLN A 10 15.15 8.43 -8.47
CA GLN A 10 14.82 8.38 -9.89
C GLN A 10 15.08 6.99 -10.49
N GLU A 11 16.23 6.39 -10.19
CA GLU A 11 16.58 5.05 -10.64
C GLU A 11 15.57 4.00 -10.16
N ILE A 12 15.20 4.04 -8.87
CA ILE A 12 14.15 3.14 -8.35
C ILE A 12 12.84 3.36 -9.10
N GLY A 13 12.48 4.62 -9.40
CA GLY A 13 11.30 4.94 -10.21
C GLY A 13 11.34 4.28 -11.59
N PHE A 14 12.46 4.38 -12.29
CA PHE A 14 12.66 3.77 -13.61
C PHE A 14 12.66 2.24 -13.60
N GLN A 15 13.17 1.63 -12.52
CA GLN A 15 13.10 0.19 -12.32
C GLN A 15 11.66 -0.27 -12.10
N LEU A 16 10.91 0.44 -11.25
CA LEU A 16 9.51 0.15 -11.00
C LEU A 16 8.65 0.24 -12.27
N ASP A 17 8.91 1.21 -13.15
CA ASP A 17 8.24 1.31 -14.44
C ASP A 17 8.51 0.09 -15.34
N ARG A 18 9.66 -0.56 -15.17
CA ARG A 18 10.06 -1.78 -15.88
C ARG A 18 9.67 -3.06 -15.15
N ASN A 19 8.84 -2.97 -14.12
CA ASN A 19 8.48 -4.10 -13.25
C ASN A 19 9.66 -4.73 -12.49
N LEU A 20 10.77 -3.99 -12.34
CA LEU A 20 11.93 -4.40 -11.56
C LEU A 20 11.76 -3.84 -10.16
N PHE A 21 11.58 -4.73 -9.19
CA PHE A 21 11.30 -4.33 -7.81
C PHE A 21 12.60 -4.11 -7.03
N PRO A 22 12.71 -3.01 -6.28
CA PRO A 22 13.84 -2.75 -5.41
C PRO A 22 13.88 -3.73 -4.24
N SER A 23 15.05 -3.85 -3.61
CA SER A 23 15.20 -4.58 -2.34
C SER A 23 15.02 -3.62 -1.16
N VAL A 24 14.38 -4.11 -0.10
CA VAL A 24 14.24 -3.38 1.17
C VAL A 24 15.17 -4.02 2.19
N TYR A 25 16.02 -3.21 2.80
CA TYR A 25 16.97 -3.60 3.82
C TYR A 25 16.47 -3.17 5.20
N ASN A 26 17.12 -3.67 6.25
CA ASN A 26 16.85 -3.29 7.63
C ASN A 26 16.74 -1.76 7.81
N GLY A 27 15.79 -1.36 8.64
CA GLY A 27 15.37 0.03 8.81
C GLY A 27 14.51 0.55 7.66
N GLY A 28 14.00 -0.33 6.78
CA GLY A 28 13.14 0.03 5.66
C GLY A 28 13.84 0.83 4.55
N ILE A 29 15.15 0.66 4.40
CA ILE A 29 15.92 1.35 3.37
C ILE A 29 15.69 0.63 2.03
N VAL A 30 15.05 1.32 1.10
CA VAL A 30 14.81 0.82 -0.26
C VAL A 30 16.01 1.17 -1.13
N LYS A 31 16.56 0.18 -1.84
CA LYS A 31 17.66 0.38 -2.79
C LYS A 31 17.29 -0.17 -4.16
N PRO A 32 17.85 0.39 -5.25
CA PRO A 32 17.73 -0.20 -6.57
C PRO A 32 18.08 -1.69 -6.53
N SER A 33 17.42 -2.46 -7.39
CA SER A 33 17.81 -3.85 -7.64
C SER A 33 19.20 -3.90 -8.30
N ASP A 34 19.95 -4.96 -8.01
CA ASP A 34 21.31 -5.18 -8.55
C ASP A 34 21.32 -5.46 -10.07
N THR A 35 20.15 -5.61 -10.68
CA THR A 35 19.99 -5.78 -12.12
C THR A 35 20.31 -4.46 -12.82
N THR A 36 21.46 -4.39 -13.49
CA THR A 36 21.87 -3.22 -14.28
C THR A 36 20.89 -2.99 -15.42
N VAL A 37 20.09 -1.93 -15.34
CA VAL A 37 19.28 -1.46 -16.47
C VAL A 37 20.19 -0.60 -17.33
N ALA A 38 20.58 -1.12 -18.50
CA ALA A 38 21.22 -0.29 -19.51
C ALA A 38 20.26 0.86 -19.87
N THR A 39 20.69 2.09 -19.66
CA THR A 39 20.02 3.29 -20.15
C THR A 39 20.22 3.35 -21.67
N SER A 40 19.49 2.51 -22.41
CA SER A 40 19.49 2.53 -23.88
C SER A 40 18.24 3.24 -24.38
N THR A 41 18.46 4.44 -24.92
CA THR A 41 17.64 5.02 -25.98
C THR A 41 17.65 4.11 -27.21
N LEU A 42 16.52 4.02 -27.91
CA LEU A 42 16.26 3.37 -29.20
C LEU A 42 16.14 1.84 -29.26
N GLY A 43 15.03 1.40 -29.89
CA GLY A 43 14.92 0.18 -30.69
C GLY A 43 14.40 -1.05 -29.94
N GLU A 44 13.44 -1.74 -30.55
CA GLU A 44 12.97 -3.10 -30.28
C GLU A 44 14.14 -4.04 -29.90
N ASP A 45 14.05 -5.03 -29.01
CA ASP A 45 13.04 -6.08 -28.97
C ASP A 45 13.25 -7.04 -27.76
N ILE A 46 12.23 -7.85 -27.47
CA ILE A 46 12.22 -9.20 -26.84
C ILE A 46 12.44 -9.38 -25.32
N ASN A 47 11.32 -9.76 -24.69
CA ASN A 47 11.12 -10.61 -23.51
C ASN A 47 12.36 -11.14 -22.77
N ASN A 48 12.49 -10.73 -21.51
CA ASN A 48 12.93 -11.63 -20.43
C ASN A 48 11.97 -11.45 -19.25
N ASP A 49 11.11 -12.46 -19.06
CA ASP A 49 10.22 -12.61 -17.92
C ASP A 49 11.03 -12.82 -16.63
N SER A 50 11.39 -11.74 -15.93
CA SER A 50 11.69 -11.83 -14.50
C SER A 50 10.37 -11.95 -13.75
N GLN A 51 9.93 -13.20 -13.60
CA GLN A 51 8.64 -13.58 -13.06
C GLN A 51 8.44 -13.08 -11.61
N ARG A 52 7.26 -12.48 -11.39
CA ARG A 52 6.57 -12.48 -10.09
C ARG A 52 6.63 -13.91 -9.54
N GLN A 53 7.28 -14.16 -8.39
CA GLN A 53 7.15 -15.45 -7.72
C GLN A 53 5.69 -15.63 -7.30
N ARG A 54 4.91 -16.28 -8.17
CA ARG A 54 3.56 -16.75 -7.87
C ARG A 54 3.69 -17.96 -6.95
N ARG A 55 2.97 -17.91 -5.82
CA ARG A 55 2.84 -19.02 -4.87
C ARG A 55 2.37 -20.30 -5.58
N PRO A 56 2.88 -21.51 -5.22
CA PRO A 56 2.31 -22.78 -5.65
C PRO A 56 0.87 -22.95 -5.16
N GLU A 57 -0.01 -23.47 -6.03
CA GLU A 57 -1.42 -23.70 -5.69
C GLU A 57 -1.55 -24.59 -4.45
N THR A 58 -2.22 -24.07 -3.43
CA THR A 58 -2.66 -24.86 -2.29
C THR A 58 -4.01 -25.48 -2.66
N ARG A 59 -4.13 -26.80 -2.53
CA ARG A 59 -5.24 -27.65 -3.03
C ARG A 59 -6.63 -27.01 -2.90
N SER A 60 -7.36 -27.00 -4.01
CA SER A 60 -8.74 -26.56 -4.13
C SER A 60 -9.69 -27.47 -3.36
N TRP A 61 -10.44 -26.90 -2.42
CA TRP A 61 -11.70 -27.49 -1.98
C TRP A 61 -12.74 -27.28 -3.09
N GLN A 62 -13.29 -28.38 -3.61
CA GLN A 62 -14.38 -28.36 -4.59
C GLN A 62 -15.67 -27.90 -3.91
N GLY A 63 -16.21 -26.77 -4.35
CA GLY A 63 -17.52 -26.24 -4.01
C GLY A 63 -18.22 -25.74 -5.29
N ALA A 64 -19.52 -25.98 -5.37
CA ALA A 64 -20.32 -26.09 -6.59
C ALA A 64 -20.27 -24.91 -7.59
N SER A 65 -20.47 -25.29 -8.86
CA SER A 65 -20.65 -24.46 -10.04
C SER A 65 -21.86 -23.53 -9.99
N GLY A 66 -21.69 -22.32 -10.53
CA GLY A 66 -22.78 -21.47 -11.04
C GLY A 66 -22.79 -20.05 -10.47
N TRP A 67 -23.15 -19.09 -11.32
CA TRP A 67 -23.43 -17.66 -11.09
C TRP A 67 -22.37 -16.65 -11.57
N GLN A 68 -22.67 -16.09 -12.75
CA GLN A 68 -22.06 -14.92 -13.36
C GLN A 68 -22.69 -13.62 -12.84
N ARG A 69 -21.83 -12.69 -12.36
CA ARG A 69 -21.97 -11.21 -12.18
C ARG A 69 -22.98 -10.64 -11.15
N PRO A 70 -22.82 -9.40 -10.64
CA PRO A 70 -21.67 -8.47 -10.68
C PRO A 70 -21.14 -8.05 -9.28
N THR A 71 -20.05 -7.28 -9.34
CA THR A 71 -19.26 -6.55 -8.34
C THR A 71 -19.97 -5.99 -7.10
N TYR A 72 -19.28 -6.19 -5.96
CA TYR A 72 -19.20 -5.36 -4.74
C TYR A 72 -20.49 -4.66 -4.28
N ARG A 73 -21.18 -5.30 -3.32
CA ARG A 73 -22.05 -4.60 -2.38
C ARG A 73 -21.24 -4.23 -1.12
N PRO A 74 -21.43 -3.04 -0.52
CA PRO A 74 -20.94 -2.76 0.81
C PRO A 74 -21.63 -3.71 1.79
N TRP A 75 -20.84 -4.48 2.53
CA TRP A 75 -21.38 -5.36 3.56
C TRP A 75 -21.82 -4.50 4.74
N SER A 76 -23.08 -4.62 5.16
CA SER A 76 -23.53 -4.08 6.44
C SER A 76 -22.69 -4.70 7.57
N PRO A 77 -22.24 -3.93 8.58
CA PRO A 77 -21.47 -4.50 9.67
C PRO A 77 -22.41 -5.33 10.55
N ASP A 78 -22.41 -6.65 10.37
CA ASP A 78 -22.90 -7.54 11.40
C ASP A 78 -21.98 -7.39 12.61
N ARG A 79 -22.51 -6.86 13.71
CA ARG A 79 -21.83 -6.70 15.02
C ARG A 79 -21.60 -8.05 15.69
N THR A 80 -20.92 -8.96 15.03
CA THR A 80 -20.34 -10.14 15.67
C THR A 80 -18.87 -9.82 15.92
N ALA A 81 -18.44 -9.87 17.19
CA ALA A 81 -17.03 -9.68 17.50
C ALA A 81 -16.18 -10.66 16.66
N PRO A 82 -15.11 -10.21 15.99
CA PRO A 82 -14.29 -11.10 15.16
C PRO A 82 -13.77 -12.26 16.02
N LEU A 83 -14.00 -13.50 15.59
CA LEU A 83 -13.44 -14.67 16.25
C LEU A 83 -11.91 -14.53 16.27
N ILE A 84 -11.34 -14.50 17.48
CA ILE A 84 -9.89 -14.46 17.69
C ILE A 84 -9.33 -15.84 17.33
N SER A 85 -8.35 -15.84 16.44
CA SER A 85 -7.60 -17.02 15.99
C SER A 85 -6.31 -17.11 16.80
N SER A 86 -6.26 -18.06 17.73
CA SER A 86 -5.05 -18.37 18.51
C SER A 86 -3.88 -18.80 17.63
N SER A 87 -4.13 -19.50 16.53
CA SER A 87 -3.08 -19.88 15.57
C SER A 87 -2.48 -18.68 14.85
N LEU A 88 -3.30 -17.69 14.48
CA LEU A 88 -2.83 -16.46 13.86
C LEU A 88 -2.04 -15.60 14.84
N GLN A 89 -2.52 -15.49 16.08
CA GLN A 89 -1.79 -14.85 17.17
C GLN A 89 -0.39 -15.47 17.34
N THR A 90 -0.30 -16.78 17.57
CA THR A 90 0.98 -17.48 17.74
C THR A 90 1.93 -17.24 16.57
N LYS A 91 1.41 -17.25 15.33
CA LYS A 91 2.21 -17.02 14.14
C LYS A 91 2.83 -15.62 14.13
N TYR A 92 2.04 -14.59 14.42
CA TYR A 92 2.57 -13.22 14.42
C TYR A 92 3.47 -12.93 15.61
N GLU A 93 3.19 -13.48 16.79
CA GLU A 93 4.06 -13.36 17.97
C GLU A 93 5.46 -13.96 17.69
N ALA A 94 5.51 -15.08 16.96
CA ALA A 94 6.77 -15.70 16.56
C ALA A 94 7.61 -14.84 15.59
N GLU A 95 6.98 -13.93 14.83
CA GLU A 95 7.66 -13.03 13.89
C GLU A 95 8.26 -11.79 14.60
N LEU A 96 7.88 -11.48 15.84
CA LEU A 96 8.27 -10.23 16.50
C LEU A 96 9.78 -10.07 16.69
N ALA A 97 10.51 -11.18 16.89
CA ALA A 97 11.96 -11.15 16.95
C ALA A 97 12.57 -10.72 15.60
N ALA A 98 12.05 -11.25 14.49
CA ALA A 98 12.49 -10.86 13.15
C ALA A 98 12.12 -9.39 12.85
N VAL A 99 10.94 -8.93 13.29
CA VAL A 99 10.55 -7.51 13.20
C VAL A 99 11.54 -6.63 13.94
N LYS A 100 11.95 -6.99 15.16
CA LYS A 100 12.95 -6.22 15.92
C LYS A 100 14.35 -6.25 15.30
N VAL A 101 14.72 -7.30 14.57
CA VAL A 101 15.99 -7.31 13.82
C VAL A 101 15.91 -6.41 12.59
N ALA A 102 14.83 -6.52 11.81
CA ALA A 102 14.65 -5.74 10.59
C ALA A 102 14.35 -4.26 10.88
N TYR A 103 13.57 -3.97 11.93
CA TYR A 103 13.11 -2.65 12.33
C TYR A 103 13.31 -2.45 13.85
N PRO A 104 14.54 -2.15 14.29
CA PRO A 104 14.92 -2.18 15.70
C PRO A 104 14.15 -1.22 16.60
N ASN A 105 13.70 -0.08 16.05
CA ASN A 105 12.97 0.94 16.80
C ASN A 105 11.44 0.68 16.84
N THR A 106 10.96 -0.46 16.33
CA THR A 106 9.52 -0.75 16.34
C THR A 106 9.00 -0.87 17.77
N THR A 107 7.98 -0.08 18.12
CA THR A 107 7.27 -0.23 19.41
C THR A 107 6.04 -1.12 19.19
N ILE A 108 5.78 -2.02 20.14
CA ILE A 108 4.72 -3.03 20.04
C ILE A 108 3.79 -2.89 21.24
N TRP A 109 2.48 -2.86 21.00
CA TRP A 109 1.46 -2.94 22.04
C TRP A 109 0.51 -4.09 21.76
N HIS A 110 0.32 -4.94 22.75
CA HIS A 110 -0.61 -6.07 22.68
C HIS A 110 -2.01 -5.67 23.15
N GLN A 111 -3.03 -6.17 22.45
CA GLN A 111 -4.43 -6.08 22.84
C GLN A 111 -5.09 -7.46 22.62
N ALA A 112 -6.26 -7.69 23.24
CA ALA A 112 -6.94 -8.98 23.13
C ALA A 112 -7.28 -9.36 21.66
N GLY A 113 -7.64 -8.37 20.84
CA GLY A 113 -8.04 -8.59 19.44
C GLY A 113 -6.90 -8.56 18.41
N GLY A 114 -5.66 -8.29 18.84
CA GLY A 114 -4.53 -8.08 17.94
C GLY A 114 -3.42 -7.25 18.57
N MET A 115 -2.54 -6.71 17.74
CA MET A 115 -1.43 -5.87 18.21
C MET A 115 -1.23 -4.64 17.35
N TRP A 116 -0.58 -3.64 17.94
CA TRP A 116 -0.14 -2.43 17.27
C TRP A 116 1.36 -2.42 17.13
N LEU A 117 1.84 -2.04 15.95
CA LEU A 117 3.24 -1.79 15.66
C LEU A 117 3.40 -0.33 15.24
N LEU A 118 4.24 0.41 15.96
CA LEU A 118 4.74 1.71 15.52
C LEU A 118 6.15 1.52 14.99
N THR A 119 6.32 1.62 13.68
CA THR A 119 7.59 1.31 13.00
C THR A 119 8.12 2.55 12.28
N GLU A 120 9.42 2.78 12.39
CA GLU A 120 10.13 3.77 11.57
C GLU A 120 10.83 3.10 10.39
N SER A 121 10.67 3.70 9.21
CA SER A 121 11.39 3.38 8.00
C SER A 121 12.18 4.60 7.54
N SER A 122 13.46 4.39 7.26
CA SER A 122 14.30 5.44 6.70
C SER A 122 13.96 5.71 5.24
N VAL A 123 13.28 4.77 4.56
CA VAL A 123 12.84 4.79 3.15
C VAL A 123 14.00 4.89 2.16
N LEU A 124 14.81 5.94 2.23
CA LEU A 124 15.92 6.21 1.34
C LEU A 124 17.07 6.90 2.08
N SER A 125 18.30 6.44 1.86
CA SER A 125 19.48 7.04 2.50
C SER A 125 19.67 8.50 2.09
N GLY A 126 19.87 9.36 3.10
CA GLY A 126 20.05 10.81 2.90
C GLY A 126 18.76 11.61 2.80
N LEU A 127 17.60 11.00 3.02
CA LEU A 127 16.34 11.70 3.22
C LEU A 127 16.30 12.31 4.64
N GLU A 128 15.91 13.58 4.75
CA GLU A 128 15.87 14.34 6.02
C GLU A 128 14.62 14.06 6.88
N LYS A 129 13.79 13.12 6.42
CA LYS A 129 12.56 12.66 7.06
C LYS A 129 12.50 11.13 6.99
N LYS A 130 11.78 10.53 7.93
CA LYS A 130 11.47 9.09 7.95
C LYS A 130 9.99 8.87 7.67
N ALA A 131 9.63 7.68 7.21
CA ALA A 131 8.25 7.24 7.25
C ALA A 131 7.98 6.53 8.58
N THR A 132 6.96 6.95 9.31
CA THR A 132 6.47 6.29 10.51
C THR A 132 5.14 5.62 10.20
N PHE A 133 5.06 4.32 10.44
CA PHE A 133 3.87 3.51 10.21
C PHE A 133 3.26 3.10 11.54
N LEU A 134 1.97 3.38 11.72
CA LEU A 134 1.18 2.77 12.79
C LEU A 134 0.32 1.67 12.19
N THR A 135 0.62 0.42 12.54
CA THR A 135 0.02 -0.78 11.95
C THR A 135 -0.76 -1.55 12.98
N ALA A 136 -2.06 -1.74 12.75
CA ALA A 136 -2.95 -2.63 13.48
C ALA A 136 -2.98 -4.01 12.82
N ILE A 137 -2.48 -5.03 13.53
CA ILE A 137 -2.48 -6.42 13.08
C ILE A 137 -3.52 -7.19 13.89
N PRO A 138 -4.70 -7.49 13.32
CA PRO A 138 -5.71 -8.29 14.01
C PRO A 138 -5.30 -9.75 14.17
N TYR A 139 -5.77 -10.37 15.24
CA TYR A 139 -5.73 -11.83 15.42
C TYR A 139 -6.97 -12.53 14.86
N SER A 140 -7.72 -11.88 13.96
CA SER A 140 -8.86 -12.49 13.28
C SER A 140 -8.57 -12.72 11.80
N LEU A 141 -9.08 -13.83 11.25
CA LEU A 141 -8.95 -14.16 9.84
C LEU A 141 -9.89 -13.31 8.95
N THR A 142 -10.94 -12.75 9.52
CA THR A 142 -11.94 -11.95 8.79
C THR A 142 -11.63 -10.46 8.81
N SER A 143 -10.75 -10.01 9.72
CA SER A 143 -10.30 -8.62 9.79
C SER A 143 -9.01 -8.43 8.98
N THR A 144 -8.93 -7.31 8.27
CA THR A 144 -7.74 -6.93 7.52
C THR A 144 -6.75 -6.15 8.38
N VAL A 145 -5.46 -6.28 8.08
CA VAL A 145 -4.45 -5.40 8.64
C VAL A 145 -4.70 -3.98 8.13
N LYS A 146 -4.59 -3.00 9.04
CA LYS A 146 -4.64 -1.57 8.68
C LYS A 146 -3.35 -0.89 9.09
N SER A 147 -2.87 0.02 8.27
CA SER A 147 -1.70 0.82 8.61
C SER A 147 -1.86 2.26 8.15
N TRP A 148 -1.29 3.21 8.87
CA TRP A 148 -1.28 4.62 8.49
C TRP A 148 0.16 5.13 8.49
N GLY A 149 0.56 5.78 7.40
CA GLY A 149 1.91 6.28 7.18
C GLY A 149 2.03 7.78 7.33
N PHE A 150 3.07 8.23 8.04
CA PHE A 150 3.36 9.63 8.29
C PHE A 150 4.81 9.94 7.96
N TRP A 151 5.07 11.08 7.32
CA TRP A 151 6.40 11.67 7.26
C TRP A 151 6.72 12.29 8.61
N THR A 152 7.82 11.86 9.22
CA THR A 152 8.27 12.34 10.53
C THR A 152 9.65 12.98 10.41
N THR A 153 9.77 14.17 10.97
CA THR A 153 11.02 14.90 11.20
C THR A 153 11.20 15.11 12.71
N PRO A 154 12.32 15.69 13.19
CA PRO A 154 12.45 16.03 14.61
C PRO A 154 11.38 17.00 15.14
N VAL A 155 10.69 17.74 14.27
CA VAL A 155 9.77 18.82 14.67
C VAL A 155 8.36 18.70 14.07
N SER A 156 8.13 17.75 13.17
CA SER A 156 6.85 17.60 12.48
C SER A 156 6.50 16.16 12.19
N THR A 157 5.19 15.89 12.17
CA THR A 157 4.64 14.62 11.71
C THR A 157 3.44 14.89 10.82
N GLU A 158 3.49 14.46 9.57
CA GLU A 158 2.47 14.76 8.56
C GLU A 158 2.03 13.48 7.86
N TRP A 159 0.73 13.31 7.62
CA TRP A 159 0.25 12.15 6.88
C TRP A 159 0.81 12.15 5.45
N ILE A 160 1.28 10.99 4.97
CA ILE A 160 2.01 10.88 3.69
C ILE A 160 1.14 11.30 2.49
N GLY A 161 -0.15 10.95 2.50
CA GLY A 161 -1.10 11.39 1.48
C GLY A 161 -2.07 10.30 1.01
N PRO A 162 -3.05 10.67 0.15
CA PRO A 162 -4.19 9.83 -0.19
C PRO A 162 -3.90 8.74 -1.23
N ARG A 163 -2.85 8.90 -2.04
CA ARG A 163 -2.55 7.99 -3.15
C ARG A 163 -2.31 6.57 -2.63
N HIS A 164 -3.04 5.59 -3.17
CA HIS A 164 -3.00 4.20 -2.69
C HIS A 164 -3.27 4.08 -1.18
N THR A 165 -4.37 4.69 -0.72
CA THR A 165 -4.94 4.49 0.62
C THR A 165 -6.42 4.12 0.52
N ASN A 166 -6.94 3.39 1.49
CA ASN A 166 -8.31 2.93 1.54
C ASN A 166 -9.26 4.06 1.91
N PHE A 167 -10.47 3.98 1.36
CA PHE A 167 -11.58 4.82 1.80
C PHE A 167 -12.33 4.18 2.98
N PRO A 168 -12.90 5.00 3.88
CA PRO A 168 -12.63 6.44 4.06
C PRO A 168 -11.40 6.71 4.95
N ASP A 169 -10.88 5.68 5.62
CA ASP A 169 -9.99 5.84 6.77
C ASP A 169 -8.53 6.18 6.42
N GLY A 170 -8.17 6.30 5.14
CA GLY A 170 -6.82 6.68 4.72
C GLY A 170 -5.74 5.68 5.14
N SER A 171 -6.11 4.44 5.48
CA SER A 171 -5.15 3.37 5.74
C SER A 171 -4.46 2.94 4.45
N ILE A 172 -3.21 2.50 4.51
CA ILE A 172 -2.39 2.19 3.34
C ILE A 172 -2.99 1.02 2.55
N CYS A 173 -3.13 1.22 1.23
CA CYS A 173 -3.49 0.19 0.26
C CYS A 173 -2.28 -0.09 -0.66
N ALA A 174 -1.22 -0.67 -0.08
CA ALA A 174 0.07 -0.85 -0.75
C ALA A 174 0.14 -2.07 -1.68
N PHE A 175 -0.84 -2.96 -1.62
CA PHE A 175 -0.89 -4.17 -2.43
C PHE A 175 -2.33 -4.55 -2.78
N GLU A 176 -2.52 -5.06 -3.99
CA GLU A 176 -3.81 -5.60 -4.44
C GLU A 176 -3.99 -7.01 -3.85
N PRO A 177 -5.06 -7.30 -3.08
CA PRO A 177 -5.30 -8.62 -2.52
C PRO A 177 -5.30 -9.75 -3.56
N LYS A 178 -5.82 -9.48 -4.76
CA LYS A 178 -5.86 -10.47 -5.86
C LYS A 178 -4.48 -10.86 -6.37
N ASP A 179 -3.50 -9.98 -6.18
CA ASP A 179 -2.12 -10.21 -6.62
C ASP A 179 -1.30 -11.07 -5.64
N LYS A 180 -1.91 -11.49 -4.52
CA LYS A 180 -1.32 -12.39 -3.51
C LYS A 180 0.05 -11.91 -3.00
N THR A 181 0.25 -10.59 -2.98
CA THR A 181 1.52 -9.98 -2.57
C THR A 181 1.73 -10.16 -1.06
N TRP A 182 0.64 -10.07 -0.28
CA TRP A 182 0.60 -10.35 1.15
C TRP A 182 -0.82 -10.76 1.55
N GLY A 183 -0.97 -11.69 2.51
CA GLY A 183 -2.25 -12.08 3.12
C GLY A 183 -2.13 -12.40 4.61
N SER A 184 -3.26 -12.61 5.28
CA SER A 184 -3.30 -12.89 6.72
C SER A 184 -2.41 -14.07 7.10
N GLY A 185 -1.52 -13.84 8.05
CA GLY A 185 -0.52 -14.78 8.52
C GLY A 185 0.79 -14.74 7.74
N ASP A 186 0.93 -13.98 6.65
CA ASP A 186 2.24 -13.80 6.02
C ASP A 186 3.18 -12.97 6.90
N SER A 187 4.47 -12.94 6.55
CA SER A 187 5.49 -12.28 7.35
C SER A 187 5.19 -10.80 7.59
N VAL A 188 5.34 -10.38 8.85
CA VAL A 188 5.16 -8.98 9.26
C VAL A 188 6.28 -8.10 8.71
N VAL A 189 7.51 -8.62 8.59
CA VAL A 189 8.63 -7.89 7.97
C VAL A 189 8.32 -7.56 6.51
N LYS A 190 7.84 -8.55 5.75
CA LYS A 190 7.44 -8.35 4.35
C LYS A 190 6.35 -7.28 4.22
N LEU A 191 5.40 -7.22 5.15
CA LEU A 191 4.37 -6.18 5.18
C LEU A 191 4.99 -4.78 5.36
N LEU A 192 5.90 -4.62 6.32
CA LEU A 192 6.57 -3.35 6.59
C LEU A 192 7.47 -2.92 5.42
N ASP A 193 8.06 -3.87 4.69
CA ASP A 193 8.83 -3.60 3.48
C ASP A 193 7.93 -3.06 2.35
N LEU A 194 6.73 -3.62 2.19
CA LEU A 194 5.73 -3.11 1.23
C LEU A 194 5.31 -1.68 1.58
N TYR A 195 5.13 -1.36 2.87
CA TYR A 195 4.83 0.00 3.31
C TYR A 195 6.01 0.95 3.08
N SER A 196 7.25 0.50 3.29
CA SER A 196 8.45 1.29 2.98
C SER A 196 8.55 1.60 1.47
N LEU A 197 8.26 0.62 0.61
CA LEU A 197 8.19 0.84 -0.84
C LEU A 197 7.06 1.81 -1.22
N TRP A 198 5.88 1.67 -0.61
CA TRP A 198 4.76 2.60 -0.82
C TRP A 198 5.16 4.04 -0.44
N ALA A 199 5.83 4.24 0.70
CA ALA A 199 6.31 5.56 1.10
C ALA A 199 7.36 6.12 0.11
N LEU A 200 8.24 5.26 -0.42
CA LEU A 200 9.18 5.67 -1.48
C LEU A 200 8.45 6.14 -2.75
N ARG A 201 7.38 5.45 -3.17
CA ARG A 201 6.59 5.86 -4.33
C ARG A 201 5.92 7.21 -4.13
N HIS A 202 5.46 7.51 -2.92
CA HIS A 202 4.98 8.84 -2.54
C HIS A 202 6.08 9.90 -2.60
N GLU A 203 7.30 9.58 -2.15
CA GLU A 203 8.42 10.51 -2.26
C GLU A 203 8.80 10.74 -3.73
N HIS A 204 8.76 9.71 -4.57
CA HIS A 204 8.93 9.85 -6.02
C HIS A 204 7.85 10.74 -6.63
N LEU A 205 6.57 10.52 -6.30
CA LEU A 205 5.45 11.35 -6.73
C LEU A 205 5.66 12.82 -6.33
N ARG A 206 6.13 13.09 -5.11
CA ARG A 206 6.41 14.44 -4.63
C ARG A 206 7.53 15.12 -5.41
N VAL A 207 8.60 14.39 -5.73
CA VAL A 207 9.80 14.95 -6.38
C VAL A 207 9.63 15.10 -7.90
N PHE A 208 9.04 14.08 -8.54
CA PHE A 208 8.97 13.97 -10.00
C PHE A 208 7.56 14.22 -10.56
N GLY A 209 6.56 14.42 -9.71
CA GLY A 209 5.19 14.74 -10.12
C GLY A 209 4.40 13.57 -10.70
N ARG A 210 4.95 12.35 -10.65
CA ARG A 210 4.32 11.12 -11.15
C ARG A 210 4.56 9.91 -10.25
N TRP A 211 3.59 9.01 -10.24
CA TRP A 211 3.65 7.71 -9.57
C TRP A 211 4.50 6.71 -10.39
N PRO A 212 5.52 6.07 -9.79
CA PRO A 212 6.33 5.10 -10.50
C PRO A 212 5.72 3.69 -10.47
N GLY A 213 5.84 2.98 -11.59
CA GLY A 213 5.41 1.60 -11.75
C GLY A 213 3.91 1.38 -11.89
N TYR A 214 3.53 0.10 -11.92
CA TYR A 214 2.13 -0.30 -12.03
C TYR A 214 1.32 0.08 -10.80
N GLN A 215 0.06 0.41 -11.07
CA GLN A 215 -0.95 0.80 -10.09
C GLN A 215 -2.30 0.18 -10.44
N SER A 216 -3.17 0.04 -9.43
CA SER A 216 -4.55 -0.44 -9.58
C SER A 216 -5.50 0.68 -9.19
N VAL A 217 -6.16 1.28 -10.19
CA VAL A 217 -7.10 2.40 -10.05
C VAL A 217 -8.27 2.18 -11.01
N HIS A 218 -9.32 1.54 -10.50
CA HIS A 218 -10.39 0.99 -11.33
C HIS A 218 -11.50 1.98 -11.67
N HIS A 219 -11.72 3.00 -10.84
CA HIS A 219 -12.80 3.96 -11.06
C HIS A 219 -12.37 5.10 -12.02
N PRO A 220 -13.17 5.46 -13.05
CA PRO A 220 -12.85 6.54 -13.97
C PRO A 220 -12.54 7.89 -13.28
N TYR A 221 -13.38 8.28 -12.32
CA TYR A 221 -13.18 9.51 -11.55
C TYR A 221 -11.85 9.52 -10.78
N GLU A 222 -11.47 8.41 -10.16
CA GLU A 222 -10.19 8.31 -9.45
C GLU A 222 -9.01 8.37 -10.43
N ARG A 223 -9.12 7.73 -11.60
CA ARG A 223 -8.06 7.83 -12.62
C ARG A 223 -7.85 9.26 -13.11
N LEU A 224 -8.93 9.97 -13.41
CA LEU A 224 -8.87 11.36 -13.88
C LEU A 224 -8.29 12.30 -12.82
N SER A 225 -8.61 12.06 -11.54
CA SER A 225 -8.15 12.92 -10.45
C SER A 225 -6.71 12.63 -10.00
N GLU A 226 -6.20 11.41 -10.21
CA GLU A 226 -4.91 11.02 -9.65
C GLU A 226 -3.83 10.61 -10.68
N LEU A 227 -4.18 10.13 -11.87
CA LEU A 227 -3.18 9.67 -12.85
C LEU A 227 -2.63 10.82 -13.69
N LYS A 228 -1.34 10.71 -14.03
CA LYS A 228 -0.72 11.50 -15.11
C LYS A 228 -0.70 10.72 -16.42
N ASP A 229 -0.49 11.45 -17.52
CA ASP A 229 -0.53 10.90 -18.87
C ASP A 229 0.57 9.85 -19.12
N ASP A 230 1.73 10.07 -18.50
CA ASP A 230 2.93 9.24 -18.56
C ASP A 230 2.99 8.15 -17.47
N GLU A 231 1.92 7.95 -16.71
CA GLU A 231 1.80 6.84 -15.76
C GLU A 231 1.11 5.63 -16.39
N PHE A 232 1.43 4.42 -15.91
CA PHE A 232 0.66 3.24 -16.30
C PHE A 232 -0.81 3.37 -15.90
N CYS A 233 -1.68 2.94 -16.81
CA CYS A 233 -3.11 2.95 -16.58
C CYS A 233 -3.47 2.00 -15.42
N GLY A 234 -4.29 2.49 -14.48
CA GLY A 234 -4.77 1.69 -13.34
C GLY A 234 -5.87 0.67 -13.67
N CYS A 235 -6.21 0.47 -14.95
CA CYS A 235 -7.18 -0.52 -15.37
C CYS A 235 -6.56 -1.93 -15.43
N ALA A 236 -7.39 -2.95 -15.66
CA ALA A 236 -6.92 -4.34 -15.74
C ALA A 236 -5.97 -4.63 -16.92
N ASN A 237 -5.81 -3.69 -17.86
CA ASN A 237 -4.83 -3.76 -18.94
C ASN A 237 -3.59 -2.92 -18.57
N SER A 238 -2.80 -3.44 -17.64
CA SER A 238 -1.80 -2.66 -16.90
C SER A 238 -0.61 -2.19 -17.73
N LYS A 239 -0.40 -2.67 -18.97
CA LYS A 239 0.83 -2.44 -19.75
C LYS A 239 0.87 -1.14 -20.55
N THR A 240 -0.21 -0.37 -20.60
CA THR A 240 -0.30 0.86 -21.40
C THR A 240 -0.34 2.10 -20.52
N LEU A 241 0.20 3.21 -21.01
CA LEU A 241 0.12 4.51 -20.35
C LEU A 241 -1.33 5.00 -20.32
N TYR A 242 -1.68 5.77 -19.28
CA TYR A 242 -3.03 6.28 -19.07
C TYR A 242 -3.53 7.08 -20.27
N SER A 243 -2.68 7.95 -20.84
CA SER A 243 -3.00 8.77 -22.02
C SER A 243 -3.47 7.94 -23.21
N ASN A 244 -2.90 6.74 -23.35
CA ASN A 244 -3.10 5.85 -24.50
C ASN A 244 -4.08 4.71 -24.18
N CYS A 245 -4.68 4.71 -23.00
CA CYS A 245 -5.58 3.68 -22.53
C CYS A 245 -6.95 4.28 -22.19
N CYS A 246 -7.23 4.46 -20.90
CA CYS A 246 -8.56 4.87 -20.44
C CYS A 246 -8.82 6.37 -20.56
N LYS A 247 -7.81 7.24 -20.67
CA LYS A 247 -8.00 8.70 -20.57
C LYS A 247 -9.05 9.25 -21.55
N LYS A 248 -8.99 8.87 -22.83
CA LYS A 248 -9.98 9.31 -23.83
C LYS A 248 -11.40 8.90 -23.46
N TYR A 249 -11.57 7.67 -22.98
CA TYR A 249 -12.87 7.14 -22.59
C TYR A 249 -13.37 7.79 -21.30
N ASP A 250 -12.50 7.95 -20.30
CA ASP A 250 -12.82 8.60 -19.03
C ASP A 250 -13.26 10.06 -19.26
N LEU A 251 -12.58 10.81 -20.12
CA LEU A 251 -12.94 12.19 -20.47
C LEU A 251 -14.28 12.32 -21.21
N ALA A 252 -14.67 11.30 -21.96
CA ALA A 252 -15.94 11.28 -22.70
C ALA A 252 -17.15 10.97 -21.81
N ARG A 253 -16.93 10.56 -20.56
CA ARG A 253 -17.99 10.26 -19.58
C ARG A 253 -18.53 11.53 -18.94
N ASN A 254 -19.71 11.40 -18.31
CA ASN A 254 -20.22 12.44 -17.44
C ASN A 254 -19.45 12.45 -16.12
N GLN A 255 -18.44 13.31 -16.04
CA GLN A 255 -17.52 13.39 -14.90
C GLN A 255 -18.21 13.78 -13.59
N ILE A 256 -19.29 14.56 -13.64
CA ILE A 256 -20.07 14.93 -12.45
C ILE A 256 -20.82 13.70 -11.93
N ALA A 257 -21.46 12.93 -12.82
CA ALA A 257 -22.13 11.70 -12.45
C ALA A 257 -21.13 10.67 -11.88
N ASP A 258 -19.96 10.50 -12.51
CA ASP A 258 -18.91 9.61 -12.01
C ASP A 258 -18.36 10.08 -10.66
N ALA A 259 -18.26 11.40 -10.41
CA ALA A 259 -17.84 11.93 -9.11
C ALA A 259 -18.86 11.60 -8.01
N ILE A 260 -20.16 11.77 -8.31
CA ILE A 260 -21.25 11.44 -7.38
C ILE A 260 -21.28 9.92 -7.13
N GLU A 261 -21.17 9.10 -8.16
CA GLU A 261 -21.11 7.63 -8.04
C GLU A 261 -19.92 7.22 -7.17
N PHE A 262 -18.74 7.78 -7.42
CA PHE A 262 -17.54 7.52 -6.62
C PHE A 262 -17.75 7.89 -5.15
N GLN A 263 -18.35 9.04 -4.88
CA GLN A 263 -18.67 9.47 -3.51
C GLN A 263 -19.66 8.51 -2.83
N LEU A 264 -20.72 8.09 -3.54
CA LEU A 264 -21.70 7.15 -3.01
C LEU A 264 -21.09 5.77 -2.73
N MET A 265 -20.19 5.30 -3.61
CA MET A 265 -19.48 4.03 -3.45
C MET A 265 -18.57 4.02 -2.21
N PHE A 266 -17.94 5.16 -1.90
CA PHE A 266 -16.95 5.29 -0.84
C PHE A 266 -17.42 6.15 0.36
N ALA A 267 -18.72 6.07 0.66
CA ALA A 267 -19.35 6.60 1.89
C ALA A 267 -19.45 8.13 2.04
N GLY A 268 -19.84 8.82 0.96
CA GLY A 268 -20.53 10.12 1.03
C GLY A 268 -19.74 11.26 1.66
N GLU A 269 -18.69 11.73 0.97
CA GLU A 269 -17.90 12.94 1.29
C GLU A 269 -16.75 12.82 2.30
N LYS A 270 -16.45 11.65 2.87
CA LYS A 270 -15.25 11.57 3.73
C LYS A 270 -13.97 11.51 2.87
N PRO A 271 -13.11 12.55 2.90
CA PRO A 271 -11.82 12.47 2.22
C PRO A 271 -11.02 11.33 2.84
N ARG A 272 -10.24 10.60 2.02
CA ARG A 272 -9.23 9.65 2.51
C ARG A 272 -8.35 10.36 3.52
N LYS A 273 -8.54 10.10 4.81
CA LYS A 273 -7.76 10.71 5.89
C LYS A 273 -7.71 9.77 7.08
N PRO A 274 -6.57 9.70 7.78
CA PRO A 274 -6.48 8.98 9.04
C PRO A 274 -7.55 9.47 10.02
N PRO A 275 -8.23 8.56 10.75
CA PRO A 275 -9.15 8.95 11.80
C PRO A 275 -8.46 9.81 12.87
N GLN A 276 -9.22 10.71 13.51
CA GLN A 276 -8.66 11.62 14.53
C GLN A 276 -7.96 10.88 15.68
N VAL A 277 -8.45 9.69 16.04
CA VAL A 277 -7.81 8.85 17.07
C VAL A 277 -6.41 8.39 16.66
N ILE A 278 -6.17 8.18 15.35
CA ILE A 278 -4.86 7.82 14.80
C ILE A 278 -3.95 9.04 14.81
N THR A 279 -4.41 10.18 14.30
CA THR A 279 -3.60 11.41 14.26
C THR A 279 -3.22 11.87 15.66
N ASN A 280 -4.17 11.89 16.61
CA ASN A 280 -3.92 12.23 18.01
C ASN A 280 -2.85 11.32 18.63
N PHE A 281 -2.95 10.01 18.43
CA PHE A 281 -1.95 9.08 18.93
C PHE A 281 -0.56 9.34 18.33
N ILE A 282 -0.47 9.59 17.02
CA ILE A 282 0.80 9.85 16.34
C ILE A 282 1.48 11.12 16.88
N HIS A 283 0.71 12.14 17.24
CA HIS A 283 1.23 13.39 17.81
C HIS A 283 1.55 13.29 19.31
N ALA A 284 0.63 12.74 20.11
CA ALA A 284 0.73 12.77 21.57
C ALA A 284 1.44 11.55 22.17
N ARG A 285 1.42 10.40 21.48
CA ARG A 285 2.04 9.14 21.91
C ARG A 285 1.59 8.59 23.28
N GLU A 286 0.40 8.97 23.74
CA GLU A 286 -0.10 8.60 25.07
C GLU A 286 -0.69 7.18 25.11
N VAL A 287 -1.89 7.00 24.56
CA VAL A 287 -2.65 5.75 24.65
C VAL A 287 -2.93 5.21 23.25
N VAL A 288 -2.47 3.99 22.99
CA VAL A 288 -2.71 3.33 21.71
C VAL A 288 -4.21 3.04 21.51
N PRO A 289 -4.78 3.31 20.32
CA PRO A 289 -6.22 3.12 20.09
C PRO A 289 -6.66 1.67 20.28
N PHE A 290 -7.92 1.45 20.66
CA PHE A 290 -8.49 0.09 20.69
C PHE A 290 -8.66 -0.44 19.26
N ILE A 291 -8.01 -1.57 18.96
CA ILE A 291 -7.97 -2.14 17.62
C ILE A 291 -9.36 -2.47 17.09
N ASN A 292 -10.25 -2.97 17.96
CA ASN A 292 -11.62 -3.34 17.60
C ASN A 292 -12.49 -2.15 17.18
N ALA A 293 -12.17 -0.93 17.62
CA ALA A 293 -12.90 0.27 17.21
C ALA A 293 -12.57 0.73 15.78
N LEU A 294 -11.54 0.13 15.17
CA LEU A 294 -11.01 0.53 13.86
C LEU A 294 -11.13 -0.59 12.81
N LEU A 295 -11.46 -1.81 13.22
CA LEU A 295 -11.63 -2.98 12.35
C LEU A 295 -13.08 -3.26 11.95
N SER A 296 -14.03 -2.51 12.52
CA SER A 296 -15.45 -2.51 12.16
C SER A 296 -15.73 -1.69 10.91
#